data_AF-A0A954TQH7-F1
#
_entry.id   AF-A0A954TQH7-F1
#
_cell.length_a   1.000
_cell.length_b   1.000
_cell.length_c   1.000
_cell.angle_alpha   90.00
_cell.angle_beta   90.00
_cell.angle_gamma   90.00
#
_symmetry.space_group_name_H-M   'P 1'
#
loop_
_entity.id
_entity.type
_entity.pdbx_description
1 polymer ?
#
loop_
_entity_poly.entity_id
_entity_poly.type
_entity_poly.pdbx_seq_one_letter_code
_entity_poly.pdbx_strand_id
1 'polypeptide(L)'
;MLKRHLTTILIALFFVSPALALITGGRTEPINVSGLPAGSEPLANLTSRIAWWEGPPFGGGQYHFEYAGETSDLQKAVDLFAKVESNRKQLVVRAGEQESFWLTIGDKSTKHPMDWQFVVWVPANWQHLRDAKAGLLPPGEEGDAPKTEMVVFVSDRIDWNAIKIPEGINVIDERLESNGIPADQGAALKGAVTDENGKPITGATVSIGKDPDVIRGTSNSRGQYLVKQIPAGTHQIKVSAPGFASKDVYYYEFTPSNLRTINVSLAKSATVRVRAVDAANNPVPEVKVIVYHCKDRQGNDYRIARQREFTANSKGEFDLDDVPEGTIKFGCATKGYYYNSVLNEHDTAESPIVLKLLPTGNVKVNVFSPDGQSVNARYVIQINEKGVDPEKGGKAGSWGGSANVGTDGTYTFENVPSGDYVVTGKPNPGASKDRAQAVNVQIKPKETVEIKLVTK
;
A
#
# COMPACT_ATOMS: atom_id res chain seq x y z
N MET A 1 -19.89 -22.03 32.26
CA MET A 1 -19.14 -22.52 31.09
C MET A 1 -19.58 -21.72 29.87
N LEU A 2 -18.87 -20.62 29.60
CA LEU A 2 -19.19 -19.64 28.57
C LEU A 2 -18.60 -20.15 27.24
N LYS A 3 -19.46 -20.55 26.30
CA LYS A 3 -19.04 -20.83 24.92
C LYS A 3 -18.70 -19.48 24.26
N ARG A 4 -17.41 -19.22 24.07
CA ARG A 4 -16.89 -18.15 23.22
C ARG A 4 -17.40 -18.39 21.80
N HIS A 5 -18.41 -17.65 21.38
CA HIS A 5 -18.72 -17.47 19.97
C HIS A 5 -17.65 -16.53 19.41
N LEU A 6 -16.64 -17.11 18.78
CA LEU A 6 -15.66 -16.42 17.97
C LEU A 6 -16.41 -15.93 16.72
N THR A 7 -16.96 -14.72 16.77
CA THR A 7 -17.51 -14.07 15.57
C THR A 7 -16.32 -13.72 14.70
N THR A 8 -16.04 -14.56 13.71
CA THR A 8 -15.09 -14.29 12.64
C THR A 8 -15.54 -13.02 11.95
N ILE A 9 -14.96 -11.89 12.32
CA ILE A 9 -15.02 -10.67 11.52
C ILE A 9 -14.42 -11.08 10.18
N LEU A 10 -15.26 -11.12 9.15
CA LEU A 10 -14.83 -11.15 7.77
C LEU A 10 -14.14 -9.79 7.54
N ILE A 11 -12.90 -9.68 8.01
CA ILE A 11 -11.93 -8.86 7.32
C ILE A 11 -12.07 -9.36 5.89
N ALA A 12 -12.25 -8.46 4.93
CA ALA A 12 -11.81 -8.76 3.59
C ALA A 12 -10.29 -9.00 3.69
N LEU A 13 -9.89 -10.16 4.23
CA LEU A 13 -8.91 -10.99 3.60
C LEU A 13 -9.38 -10.96 2.16
N PHE A 14 -8.75 -10.11 1.38
CA PHE A 14 -8.38 -10.54 0.07
C PHE A 14 -7.82 -11.94 0.30
N PHE A 15 -8.68 -12.94 0.14
CA PHE A 15 -8.28 -14.06 -0.66
C PHE A 15 -7.71 -13.37 -1.88
N VAL A 16 -6.40 -13.24 -1.88
CA VAL A 16 -5.65 -13.40 -3.10
C VAL A 16 -6.04 -14.80 -3.56
N SER A 17 -7.26 -14.93 -4.12
CA SER A 17 -7.39 -15.68 -5.35
C SER A 17 -6.16 -15.27 -6.13
N PRO A 18 -5.34 -16.19 -6.63
CA PRO A 18 -4.36 -15.81 -7.61
C PRO A 18 -5.18 -15.26 -8.78
N ALA A 19 -5.49 -13.97 -8.73
CA ALA A 19 -5.39 -13.15 -9.89
C ALA A 19 -3.97 -13.47 -10.36
N LEU A 20 -3.88 -14.36 -11.35
CA LEU A 20 -2.74 -14.40 -12.23
C LEU A 20 -2.71 -13.01 -12.86
N ALA A 21 -2.20 -12.04 -12.08
CA ALA A 21 -1.88 -10.72 -12.55
C ALA A 21 -0.87 -10.96 -13.67
N LEU A 22 -1.19 -10.55 -14.90
CA LEU A 22 -0.32 -10.81 -16.04
C LEU A 22 1.01 -10.09 -15.82
N ILE A 23 2.00 -10.82 -15.29
CA ILE A 23 3.41 -10.52 -15.48
C ILE A 23 3.72 -11.04 -16.89
N THR A 24 4.10 -10.13 -17.78
CA THR A 24 4.56 -10.50 -19.13
C THR A 24 6.07 -10.65 -19.11
N GLY A 25 6.62 -11.44 -20.02
CA GLY A 25 8.05 -11.64 -20.08
C GLY A 25 8.47 -12.59 -21.20
N GLY A 26 9.78 -12.75 -21.35
CA GLY A 26 10.40 -13.57 -22.38
C GLY A 26 11.86 -13.86 -22.05
N ARG A 27 12.59 -14.41 -23.03
CA ARG A 27 13.98 -14.84 -22.83
C ARG A 27 14.93 -13.90 -23.56
N THR A 28 15.60 -14.43 -24.57
CA THR A 28 16.66 -13.78 -25.33
C THR A 28 16.13 -13.04 -26.55
N GLU A 29 14.87 -13.26 -26.95
CA GLU A 29 14.27 -12.70 -28.15
C GLU A 29 14.30 -11.16 -28.11
N PRO A 30 14.75 -10.47 -29.17
CA PRO A 30 14.80 -9.02 -29.19
C PRO A 30 13.45 -8.40 -28.79
N ILE A 31 13.52 -7.39 -27.93
CA ILE A 31 12.36 -6.66 -27.45
C ILE A 31 12.52 -5.18 -27.73
N ASN A 32 11.43 -4.56 -28.19
CA ASN A 32 11.31 -3.12 -28.29
C ASN A 32 10.17 -2.66 -27.38
N VAL A 33 10.51 -1.88 -26.36
CA VAL A 33 9.55 -1.32 -25.40
C VAL A 33 9.42 0.17 -25.67
N SER A 34 8.24 0.58 -26.14
CA SER A 34 7.94 1.99 -26.39
C SER A 34 7.94 2.80 -25.08
N GLY A 35 8.60 3.96 -25.10
CA GLY A 35 8.59 4.90 -23.97
C GLY A 35 9.60 4.62 -22.86
N LEU A 36 10.50 3.64 -23.03
CA LEU A 36 11.66 3.54 -22.15
C LEU A 36 12.56 4.80 -22.29
N PRO A 37 13.32 5.16 -21.25
CA PRO A 37 14.27 6.25 -21.32
C PRO A 37 15.30 6.05 -22.45
N ALA A 38 15.73 7.14 -23.08
CA ALA A 38 16.73 7.10 -24.14
C ALA A 38 17.99 6.34 -23.69
N GLY A 39 18.55 5.52 -24.58
CA GLY A 39 19.71 4.66 -24.30
C GLY A 39 19.38 3.31 -23.65
N SER A 40 18.12 3.03 -23.26
CA SER A 40 17.75 1.75 -22.62
C SER A 40 17.75 0.56 -23.58
N GLU A 41 17.32 0.74 -24.83
CA GLU A 41 17.10 -0.37 -25.77
C GLU A 41 18.36 -1.21 -26.07
N PRO A 42 19.55 -0.62 -26.32
CA PRO A 42 20.78 -1.40 -26.49
C PRO A 42 21.13 -2.27 -25.28
N LEU A 43 20.92 -1.75 -24.05
CA LEU A 43 21.14 -2.50 -22.82
C LEU A 43 20.12 -3.62 -22.65
N ALA A 44 18.84 -3.31 -22.86
CA ALA A 44 17.72 -4.26 -22.80
C ALA A 44 17.88 -5.45 -23.76
N ASN A 45 18.64 -5.29 -24.85
CA ASN A 45 18.87 -6.30 -25.87
C ASN A 45 20.31 -6.83 -25.93
N LEU A 46 21.12 -6.63 -24.88
CA LEU A 46 22.44 -7.26 -24.82
C LEU A 46 22.33 -8.79 -24.93
N THR A 47 23.30 -9.40 -25.62
CA THR A 47 23.35 -10.84 -25.86
C THR A 47 23.51 -11.68 -24.60
N SER A 48 23.99 -11.08 -23.50
CA SER A 48 24.09 -11.71 -22.17
C SER A 48 22.74 -11.76 -21.42
N ARG A 49 21.68 -11.16 -21.96
CA ARG A 49 20.35 -11.22 -21.35
C ARG A 49 19.80 -12.63 -21.44
N ILE A 50 19.37 -13.17 -20.31
CA ILE A 50 18.76 -14.51 -20.21
C ILE A 50 17.23 -14.44 -20.10
N ALA A 51 16.69 -13.34 -19.59
CA ALA A 51 15.26 -13.13 -19.44
C ALA A 51 14.89 -11.65 -19.36
N TRP A 52 13.61 -11.37 -19.55
CA TRP A 52 12.99 -10.10 -19.20
C TRP A 52 11.55 -10.31 -18.74
N TRP A 53 11.05 -9.38 -17.93
CA TRP A 53 9.66 -9.38 -17.48
C TRP A 53 9.19 -8.00 -17.04
N GLU A 54 7.87 -7.86 -16.87
CA GLU A 54 7.21 -6.61 -16.46
C GLU A 54 6.27 -6.79 -15.23
N GLY A 55 6.42 -5.96 -14.19
CA GLY A 55 5.48 -5.86 -13.04
C GLY A 55 6.10 -5.21 -11.80
N PRO A 56 5.37 -5.00 -10.67
CA PRO A 56 3.92 -4.91 -10.41
C PRO A 56 3.40 -3.46 -10.09
N PRO A 57 2.06 -3.27 -9.97
CA PRO A 57 0.98 -4.20 -10.30
C PRO A 57 0.33 -3.84 -11.66
N PHE A 58 -0.03 -4.87 -12.45
CA PHE A 58 -0.83 -4.80 -13.70
C PHE A 58 -0.10 -4.57 -15.05
N GLY A 59 1.14 -5.05 -15.26
CA GLY A 59 1.88 -4.63 -16.47
C GLY A 59 2.09 -3.11 -16.44
N GLY A 60 2.56 -2.65 -15.28
CA GLY A 60 2.58 -1.24 -14.88
C GLY A 60 3.73 -0.42 -15.47
N GLY A 61 4.46 -0.94 -16.46
CA GLY A 61 5.57 -0.24 -17.11
C GLY A 61 6.92 -0.34 -16.39
N GLN A 62 7.09 -1.14 -15.33
CA GLN A 62 8.41 -1.46 -14.78
C GLN A 62 8.95 -2.72 -15.46
N TYR A 63 10.04 -2.56 -16.20
CA TYR A 63 10.72 -3.64 -16.89
C TYR A 63 11.96 -4.08 -16.12
N HIS A 64 12.12 -5.39 -16.05
CA HIS A 64 13.27 -6.08 -15.49
C HIS A 64 13.94 -6.87 -16.60
N PHE A 65 15.22 -6.60 -16.84
CA PHE A 65 16.06 -7.36 -17.75
C PHE A 65 17.13 -8.09 -16.94
N GLU A 66 17.21 -9.40 -17.09
CA GLU A 66 18.05 -10.28 -16.28
C GLU A 66 19.17 -10.84 -17.14
N TYR A 67 20.40 -10.80 -16.64
CA TYR A 67 21.59 -11.13 -17.42
C TYR A 67 22.47 -12.13 -16.68
N ALA A 68 23.13 -12.99 -17.46
CA ALA A 68 24.19 -13.84 -16.99
C ALA A 68 25.32 -13.86 -18.02
N GLY A 69 26.56 -13.72 -17.56
CA GLY A 69 27.71 -13.62 -18.46
C GLY A 69 29.03 -13.49 -17.71
N GLU A 70 30.06 -13.07 -18.42
CA GLU A 70 31.40 -12.85 -17.86
C GLU A 70 31.58 -11.39 -17.44
N THR A 71 32.65 -11.10 -16.68
CA THR A 71 33.04 -9.73 -16.28
C THR A 71 33.12 -8.77 -17.48
N SER A 72 33.54 -9.25 -18.66
CA SER A 72 33.63 -8.42 -19.87
C SER A 72 32.26 -8.03 -20.43
N ASP A 73 31.24 -8.86 -20.25
CA ASP A 73 29.86 -8.55 -20.64
C ASP A 73 29.21 -7.59 -19.65
N LEU A 74 29.52 -7.72 -18.36
CA LEU A 74 29.12 -6.74 -17.36
C LEU A 74 29.72 -5.36 -17.66
N GLN A 75 31.01 -5.27 -18.05
CA GLN A 75 31.60 -3.98 -18.45
C GLN A 75 30.82 -3.33 -19.61
N LYS A 76 30.46 -4.10 -20.64
CA LYS A 76 29.62 -3.58 -21.75
C LYS A 76 28.26 -3.10 -21.23
N ALA A 77 27.64 -3.83 -20.30
CA ALA A 77 26.38 -3.44 -19.68
C ALA A 77 26.51 -2.13 -18.90
N VAL A 78 27.58 -1.95 -18.11
CA VAL A 78 27.89 -0.70 -17.39
C VAL A 78 28.07 0.47 -18.35
N ASP A 79 28.80 0.28 -19.46
CA ASP A 79 29.04 1.31 -20.46
C ASP A 79 27.75 1.73 -21.19
N LEU A 80 26.83 0.79 -21.42
CA LEU A 80 25.50 1.10 -21.97
C LEU A 80 24.58 1.74 -20.93
N PHE A 81 24.61 1.27 -19.69
CA PHE A 81 23.85 1.83 -18.58
C PHE A 81 24.21 3.31 -18.35
N ALA A 82 25.48 3.67 -18.49
CA ALA A 82 25.95 5.05 -18.44
C ALA A 82 25.21 5.97 -19.43
N LYS A 83 24.83 5.44 -20.60
CA LYS A 83 24.13 6.17 -21.67
C LYS A 83 22.62 6.27 -21.47
N VAL A 84 22.06 5.57 -20.47
CA VAL A 84 20.63 5.66 -20.16
C VAL A 84 20.32 7.02 -19.53
N GLU A 85 19.42 7.77 -20.14
CA GLU A 85 18.99 9.08 -19.64
C GLU A 85 17.98 8.91 -18.49
N SER A 86 18.42 9.12 -17.25
CA SER A 86 17.54 9.04 -16.08
C SER A 86 18.05 9.91 -14.93
N ASN A 87 17.12 10.62 -14.29
CA ASN A 87 17.41 11.54 -13.18
C ASN A 87 17.69 10.82 -11.85
N ARG A 88 17.33 9.53 -11.75
CA ARG A 88 17.58 8.68 -10.57
C ARG A 88 18.25 7.38 -10.99
N LYS A 89 19.32 7.52 -11.79
CA LYS A 89 20.17 6.43 -12.25
C LYS A 89 21.12 5.97 -11.14
N GLN A 90 21.13 4.68 -10.83
CA GLN A 90 22.05 4.12 -9.84
C GLN A 90 22.48 2.70 -10.15
N LEU A 91 23.72 2.39 -9.78
CA LEU A 91 24.30 1.07 -9.86
C LEU A 91 24.41 0.50 -8.45
N VAL A 92 23.69 -0.59 -8.18
CA VAL A 92 23.61 -1.23 -6.88
C VAL A 92 24.47 -2.50 -6.89
N VAL A 93 25.36 -2.67 -5.92
CA VAL A 93 26.25 -3.82 -5.82
C VAL A 93 25.85 -4.67 -4.63
N ARG A 94 25.59 -5.96 -4.84
CA ARG A 94 25.22 -6.93 -3.81
C ARG A 94 26.21 -8.09 -3.80
N ALA A 95 26.32 -8.77 -2.67
CA ALA A 95 27.13 -9.97 -2.54
C ALA A 95 26.29 -11.23 -2.80
N GLY A 96 26.94 -12.25 -3.34
CA GLY A 96 26.39 -13.60 -3.47
C GLY A 96 25.81 -13.90 -4.84
N GLU A 97 25.34 -15.13 -4.98
CA GLU A 97 24.63 -15.60 -6.16
C GLU A 97 23.17 -15.19 -6.13
N GLN A 98 22.59 -14.98 -7.31
CA GLN A 98 21.17 -14.69 -7.49
C GLN A 98 20.60 -15.58 -8.59
N GLU A 99 19.32 -15.93 -8.48
CA GLU A 99 18.60 -16.64 -9.55
C GLU A 99 17.64 -15.70 -10.28
N SER A 100 17.47 -15.95 -11.58
CA SER A 100 16.47 -15.32 -12.45
C SER A 100 15.07 -15.50 -11.84
N PHE A 101 14.33 -14.41 -11.66
CA PHE A 101 12.95 -14.51 -11.21
C PHE A 101 12.09 -15.18 -12.30
N TRP A 102 12.20 -14.69 -13.53
CA TRP A 102 11.32 -15.11 -14.62
C TRP A 102 11.47 -16.58 -14.99
N LEU A 103 12.70 -17.07 -15.12
CA LEU A 103 12.95 -18.47 -15.50
C LEU A 103 12.53 -19.45 -14.39
N THR A 104 12.57 -19.02 -13.13
CA THR A 104 12.25 -19.84 -11.96
C THR A 104 10.74 -20.00 -11.71
N ILE A 105 9.89 -19.10 -12.21
CA ILE A 105 8.42 -19.21 -12.05
C ILE A 105 7.87 -20.51 -12.64
N GLY A 106 8.36 -20.89 -13.82
CA GLY A 106 7.91 -22.07 -14.56
C GLY A 106 8.70 -23.35 -14.28
N ASP A 107 9.92 -23.22 -13.76
CA ASP A 107 10.81 -24.34 -13.43
C ASP A 107 11.61 -24.03 -12.17
N LYS A 108 11.13 -24.53 -11.02
CA LYS A 108 11.81 -24.38 -9.72
C LYS A 108 12.91 -25.41 -9.49
N SER A 109 13.07 -26.38 -10.40
CA SER A 109 14.01 -27.49 -10.25
C SER A 109 15.36 -27.21 -10.89
N THR A 110 15.37 -26.38 -11.94
CA THR A 110 16.58 -25.93 -12.62
C THR A 110 17.06 -24.63 -12.01
N LYS A 111 18.36 -24.56 -11.69
CA LYS A 111 18.99 -23.30 -11.29
C LYS A 111 19.20 -22.40 -12.51
N HIS A 112 18.80 -21.14 -12.38
CA HIS A 112 18.97 -20.13 -13.42
C HIS A 112 19.79 -18.96 -12.88
N PRO A 113 21.13 -19.08 -12.80
CA PRO A 113 21.93 -18.05 -12.17
C PRO A 113 21.89 -16.74 -12.97
N MET A 114 21.80 -15.62 -12.26
CA MET A 114 21.77 -14.25 -12.77
C MET A 114 22.89 -13.45 -12.10
N ASP A 115 23.66 -12.73 -12.90
CA ASP A 115 24.83 -11.97 -12.44
C ASP A 115 24.52 -10.47 -12.29
N TRP A 116 23.62 -9.93 -13.12
CA TRP A 116 23.11 -8.58 -12.96
C TRP A 116 21.70 -8.43 -13.53
N GLN A 117 21.03 -7.36 -13.12
CA GLN A 117 19.69 -6.99 -13.56
C GLN A 117 19.64 -5.51 -13.91
N PHE A 118 18.96 -5.14 -14.98
CA PHE A 118 18.61 -3.76 -15.32
C PHE A 118 17.10 -3.56 -15.08
N VAL A 119 16.75 -2.62 -14.22
CA VAL A 119 15.38 -2.29 -13.83
C VAL A 119 15.07 -0.86 -14.25
N VAL A 120 14.01 -0.68 -15.04
CA VAL A 120 13.66 0.61 -15.62
C VAL A 120 12.16 0.76 -15.80
N TRP A 121 11.65 1.95 -15.50
CA TRP A 121 10.26 2.31 -15.77
C TRP A 121 10.08 2.96 -17.13
N VAL A 122 8.95 2.71 -17.76
CA VAL A 122 8.31 3.65 -18.69
C VAL A 122 7.81 4.85 -17.86
N PRO A 123 8.40 6.06 -18.00
CA PRO A 123 8.12 7.16 -17.08
C PRO A 123 6.65 7.60 -17.03
N ALA A 124 5.95 7.52 -18.16
CA ALA A 124 4.52 7.84 -18.23
C ALA A 124 3.66 6.89 -17.36
N ASN A 125 3.99 5.60 -17.34
CA ASN A 125 3.25 4.62 -16.55
C ASN A 125 3.53 4.81 -15.05
N TRP A 126 4.80 5.07 -14.69
CA TRP A 126 5.15 5.39 -13.30
C TRP A 126 4.42 6.65 -12.81
N GLN A 127 4.36 7.71 -13.64
CA GLN A 127 3.63 8.93 -13.32
C GLN A 127 2.14 8.65 -13.10
N HIS A 128 1.53 7.85 -13.97
CA HIS A 128 0.14 7.45 -13.84
C HIS A 128 -0.14 6.71 -12.52
N LEU A 129 0.72 5.77 -12.13
CA LEU A 129 0.60 5.05 -10.87
C LEU A 129 0.80 5.96 -9.65
N ARG A 130 1.72 6.93 -9.76
CA ARG A 130 1.94 7.96 -8.73
C ARG A 130 0.69 8.82 -8.53
N ASP A 131 0.10 9.29 -9.63
CA ASP A 131 -1.05 10.20 -9.61
C ASP A 131 -2.34 9.52 -9.14
N ALA A 132 -2.44 8.19 -9.31
CA ALA A 132 -3.56 7.41 -8.78
C ALA A 132 -3.62 7.41 -7.24
N LYS A 133 -2.51 7.74 -6.53
CA LYS A 133 -2.42 7.83 -5.05
C LYS A 133 -3.00 6.62 -4.31
N ALA A 134 -3.02 5.47 -4.93
CA ALA A 134 -3.58 4.22 -4.38
C ALA A 134 -2.50 3.32 -3.75
N GLY A 135 -1.29 3.83 -3.54
CA GLY A 135 -0.16 3.05 -3.01
C GLY A 135 0.27 1.93 -3.95
N LEU A 136 0.13 2.14 -5.27
CA LEU A 136 0.44 1.14 -6.30
C LEU A 136 1.93 1.11 -6.67
N LEU A 137 2.70 2.13 -6.30
CA LEU A 137 4.15 2.13 -6.50
C LEU A 137 4.84 1.22 -5.46
N PRO A 138 5.85 0.44 -5.87
CA PRO A 138 6.70 -0.28 -4.93
C PRO A 138 7.38 0.65 -3.91
N PRO A 139 7.65 0.18 -2.68
CA PRO A 139 8.42 0.93 -1.70
C PRO A 139 9.79 1.34 -2.26
N GLY A 140 10.21 2.57 -1.99
CA GLY A 140 11.46 3.13 -2.48
C GLY A 140 11.33 3.85 -3.83
N GLU A 141 10.18 3.78 -4.51
CA GLU A 141 9.88 4.57 -5.71
C GLU A 141 9.34 5.97 -5.37
N GLU A 142 9.18 6.30 -4.09
CA GLU A 142 8.79 7.64 -3.68
C GLU A 142 9.90 8.63 -4.08
N GLY A 143 9.54 9.64 -4.88
CA GLY A 143 10.47 10.65 -5.41
C GLY A 143 9.88 11.40 -6.61
N ASP A 144 10.68 12.27 -7.21
CA ASP A 144 10.23 13.17 -8.28
C ASP A 144 10.30 12.54 -9.68
N ALA A 145 10.99 11.41 -9.80
CA ALA A 145 11.15 10.61 -11.02
C ALA A 145 11.23 9.11 -10.68
N PRO A 146 10.97 8.20 -11.63
CA PRO A 146 11.20 6.77 -11.44
C PRO A 146 12.69 6.49 -11.26
N LYS A 147 13.01 5.44 -10.50
CA LYS A 147 14.37 4.92 -10.46
C LYS A 147 14.74 4.20 -11.75
N THR A 148 16.03 4.19 -12.05
CA THR A 148 16.63 3.36 -13.10
C THR A 148 17.85 2.70 -12.49
N GLU A 149 17.77 1.39 -12.28
CA GLU A 149 18.75 0.66 -11.50
C GLU A 149 19.45 -0.38 -12.35
N MET A 150 20.76 -0.53 -12.15
CA MET A 150 21.46 -1.75 -12.50
C MET A 150 21.94 -2.41 -11.22
N VAL A 151 21.48 -3.61 -10.93
CA VAL A 151 21.82 -4.38 -9.74
C VAL A 151 22.82 -5.47 -10.13
N VAL A 152 24.02 -5.44 -9.56
CA VAL A 152 25.10 -6.41 -9.82
C VAL A 152 25.24 -7.33 -8.61
N PHE A 153 25.27 -8.64 -8.85
CA PHE A 153 25.47 -9.67 -7.83
C PHE A 153 26.89 -10.21 -7.93
N VAL A 154 27.74 -9.79 -7.01
CA VAL A 154 29.16 -10.15 -6.98
C VAL A 154 29.32 -11.53 -6.35
N SER A 155 29.68 -12.49 -7.19
CA SER A 155 30.05 -13.87 -6.86
C SER A 155 31.38 -14.22 -7.52
N ASP A 156 31.83 -15.48 -7.43
CA ASP A 156 33.04 -15.95 -8.11
C ASP A 156 32.99 -15.83 -9.65
N ARG A 157 31.80 -15.56 -10.22
CA ARG A 157 31.58 -15.38 -11.67
C ARG A 157 31.92 -13.97 -12.17
N ILE A 158 31.94 -12.97 -11.27
CA ILE A 158 32.09 -11.55 -11.61
C ILE A 158 33.23 -10.94 -10.80
N ASP A 159 34.31 -10.56 -11.49
CA ASP A 159 35.39 -9.77 -10.89
C ASP A 159 34.99 -8.29 -10.86
N TRP A 160 34.37 -7.88 -9.76
CA TRP A 160 33.94 -6.51 -9.54
C TRP A 160 35.10 -5.49 -9.59
N ASN A 161 36.31 -5.87 -9.17
CA ASN A 161 37.44 -4.94 -9.11
C ASN A 161 37.98 -4.60 -10.51
N ALA A 162 37.67 -5.41 -11.52
CA ALA A 162 38.01 -5.15 -12.92
C ALA A 162 37.05 -4.16 -13.60
N ILE A 163 35.88 -3.89 -13.01
CA ILE A 163 34.85 -3.02 -13.60
C ILE A 163 35.26 -1.55 -13.46
N LYS A 164 35.29 -0.84 -14.59
CA LYS A 164 35.49 0.61 -14.64
C LYS A 164 34.12 1.28 -14.68
N ILE A 165 33.83 2.09 -13.67
CA ILE A 165 32.57 2.83 -13.58
C ILE A 165 32.71 4.17 -14.33
N PRO A 166 31.91 4.42 -15.39
CA PRO A 166 31.86 5.72 -16.04
C PRO A 166 31.43 6.84 -15.08
N GLU A 167 31.86 8.07 -15.37
CA GLU A 167 31.47 9.26 -14.62
C GLU A 167 29.95 9.46 -14.62
N GLY A 168 29.42 10.02 -13.52
CA GLY A 168 27.99 10.32 -13.38
C GLY A 168 27.10 9.14 -12.98
N ILE A 169 27.65 7.93 -12.78
CA ILE A 169 26.93 6.82 -12.16
C ILE A 169 27.05 6.90 -10.64
N ASN A 170 25.91 7.01 -9.95
CA ASN A 170 25.85 6.84 -8.51
C ASN A 170 25.96 5.35 -8.14
N VAL A 171 27.02 4.96 -7.44
CA VAL A 171 27.23 3.57 -7.00
C VAL A 171 26.78 3.41 -5.55
N ILE A 172 25.88 2.45 -5.31
CA ILE A 172 25.42 2.03 -3.99
C ILE A 172 25.94 0.63 -3.73
N ASP A 173 27.02 0.52 -2.95
CA ASP A 173 27.54 -0.78 -2.55
C ASP A 173 26.82 -1.29 -1.29
N GLU A 174 25.96 -2.28 -1.46
CA GLU A 174 25.20 -2.96 -0.40
C GLU A 174 25.96 -4.17 0.18
N ARG A 175 27.22 -4.38 -0.20
CA ARG A 175 28.06 -5.42 0.42
C ARG A 175 28.55 -4.96 1.79
N LEU A 176 28.53 -5.85 2.78
CA LEU A 176 28.94 -5.53 4.15
C LEU A 176 30.39 -5.03 4.21
N GLU A 177 31.32 -5.75 3.59
CA GLU A 177 32.76 -5.48 3.69
C GLU A 177 33.17 -4.16 3.05
N SER A 178 32.54 -3.80 1.91
CA SER A 178 32.70 -2.48 1.27
C SER A 178 32.28 -1.32 2.17
N ASN A 179 31.54 -1.61 3.23
CA ASN A 179 31.06 -0.65 4.22
C ASN A 179 31.73 -0.83 5.60
N GLY A 180 32.83 -1.58 5.67
CA GLY A 180 33.58 -1.82 6.92
C GLY A 180 32.84 -2.72 7.91
N ILE A 181 31.89 -3.53 7.43
CA ILE A 181 31.16 -4.50 8.25
C ILE A 181 31.65 -5.90 7.84
N PRO A 182 32.21 -6.70 8.76
CA PRO A 182 32.62 -8.07 8.46
C PRO A 182 31.45 -8.94 7.97
N ALA A 183 31.70 -9.83 7.00
CA ALA A 183 30.67 -10.66 6.39
C ALA A 183 29.98 -11.63 7.37
N ASP A 184 30.65 -12.02 8.46
CA ASP A 184 30.12 -12.87 9.53
C ASP A 184 29.17 -12.12 10.48
N GLN A 185 29.00 -10.80 10.30
CA GLN A 185 28.08 -10.00 11.10
C GLN A 185 26.61 -10.06 10.66
N GLY A 186 26.31 -10.94 9.70
CA GLY A 186 24.99 -11.11 9.10
C GLY A 186 24.51 -9.83 8.39
N ALA A 187 23.29 -9.84 7.88
CA ALA A 187 22.72 -8.65 7.28
C ALA A 187 22.67 -7.47 8.25
N ALA A 188 22.78 -6.27 7.67
CA ALA A 188 22.84 -5.04 8.42
C ALA A 188 21.92 -3.96 7.83
N LEU A 189 21.50 -3.06 8.68
CA LEU A 189 20.73 -1.86 8.33
C LEU A 189 21.45 -0.65 8.89
N LYS A 190 21.80 0.31 8.03
CA LYS A 190 22.32 1.61 8.44
C LYS A 190 21.43 2.75 7.97
N GLY A 191 21.65 3.92 8.53
CA GLY A 191 20.99 5.13 8.06
C GLY A 191 21.15 6.29 9.02
N ALA A 192 20.41 7.36 8.75
CA ALA A 192 20.27 8.51 9.63
C ALA A 192 18.79 8.73 10.00
N VAL A 193 18.56 9.12 11.25
CA VAL A 193 17.26 9.59 11.75
C VAL A 193 17.34 11.10 11.94
N THR A 194 16.44 11.83 11.28
CA THR A 194 16.33 13.29 11.36
C THR A 194 14.92 13.73 11.71
N ASP A 195 14.77 14.98 12.14
CA ASP A 195 13.47 15.64 12.19
C ASP A 195 13.05 16.17 10.80
N GLU A 196 11.87 16.76 10.73
CA GLU A 196 11.32 17.34 9.50
C GLU A 196 12.13 18.52 8.92
N ASN A 197 13.05 19.11 9.70
CA ASN A 197 13.94 20.19 9.28
C ASN A 197 15.35 19.67 8.92
N GLY A 198 15.55 18.35 8.91
CA GLY A 198 16.84 17.71 8.62
C GLY A 198 17.82 17.71 9.80
N LYS A 199 17.39 18.10 11.00
CA LYS A 199 18.24 18.05 12.20
C LYS A 199 18.36 16.61 12.67
N PRO A 200 19.57 16.12 13.03
CA PRO A 200 19.74 14.75 13.51
C PRO A 200 19.02 14.51 14.85
N ILE A 201 18.34 13.37 14.96
CA ILE A 201 17.69 12.92 16.20
C ILE A 201 18.61 11.91 16.87
N THR A 202 19.11 12.24 18.06
CA THR A 202 19.92 11.35 18.90
C THR A 202 19.02 10.44 19.72
N GLY A 203 19.41 9.18 19.92
CA GLY A 203 18.67 8.27 20.80
C GLY A 203 17.39 7.69 20.18
N ALA A 204 17.15 7.91 18.88
CA ALA A 204 16.03 7.29 18.18
C ALA A 204 16.23 5.76 18.14
N THR A 205 15.20 5.01 18.49
CA THR A 205 15.21 3.55 18.49
C THR A 205 14.73 3.03 17.15
N VAL A 206 15.56 2.22 16.50
CA VAL A 206 15.23 1.48 15.27
C VAL A 206 14.94 0.03 15.67
N SER A 207 13.71 -0.43 15.43
CA SER A 207 13.26 -1.79 15.73
C SER A 207 12.99 -2.55 14.42
N ILE A 208 13.51 -3.76 14.30
CA ILE A 208 13.42 -4.61 13.11
C ILE A 208 12.81 -5.95 13.50
N GLY A 209 11.75 -6.35 12.80
CA GLY A 209 11.00 -7.59 13.08
C GLY A 209 9.73 -7.36 13.91
N LYS A 210 9.22 -8.43 14.51
CA LYS A 210 8.02 -8.42 15.38
C LYS A 210 8.32 -9.16 16.67
N ASP A 211 7.64 -8.81 17.75
CA ASP A 211 7.80 -9.49 19.03
C ASP A 211 7.49 -11.00 18.90
N PRO A 212 8.28 -11.90 19.53
CA PRO A 212 9.41 -11.61 20.42
C PRO A 212 10.77 -11.37 19.72
N ASP A 213 10.89 -11.64 18.42
CA ASP A 213 12.15 -11.69 17.67
C ASP A 213 12.64 -10.33 17.14
N VAL A 214 12.47 -9.28 17.94
CA VAL A 214 12.77 -7.90 17.53
C VAL A 214 14.23 -7.52 17.81
N ILE A 215 14.93 -7.04 16.79
CA ILE A 215 16.29 -6.51 16.89
C ILE A 215 16.20 -4.99 16.99
N ARG A 216 17.02 -4.41 17.87
CA ARG A 216 17.03 -2.97 18.11
C ARG A 216 18.41 -2.36 17.90
N GLY A 217 18.42 -1.13 17.40
CA GLY A 217 19.57 -0.24 17.46
C GLY A 217 19.15 1.18 17.79
N THR A 218 20.12 2.05 18.02
CA THR A 218 19.88 3.42 18.44
C THR A 218 20.73 4.39 17.62
N SER A 219 20.17 5.56 17.29
CA SER A 219 20.90 6.61 16.60
C SER A 219 21.87 7.35 17.53
N ASN A 220 23.05 7.69 17.01
CA ASN A 220 24.09 8.44 17.71
C ASN A 220 23.84 9.96 17.70
N SER A 221 24.79 10.76 18.19
CA SER A 221 24.69 12.23 18.26
C SER A 221 24.58 12.92 16.88
N ARG A 222 24.93 12.22 15.81
CA ARG A 222 24.77 12.67 14.41
C ARG A 222 23.50 12.09 13.77
N GLY A 223 22.63 11.46 14.55
CA GLY A 223 21.42 10.77 14.07
C GLY A 223 21.71 9.46 13.34
N GLN A 224 22.96 9.03 13.23
CA GLN A 224 23.33 7.84 12.46
C GLN A 224 23.13 6.58 13.29
N TYR A 225 22.66 5.50 12.66
CA TYR A 225 22.47 4.20 13.30
C TYR A 225 23.03 3.07 12.44
N LEU A 226 23.37 1.96 13.09
CA LEU A 226 23.77 0.70 12.47
C LEU A 226 23.24 -0.46 13.30
N VAL A 227 22.39 -1.28 12.70
CA VAL A 227 21.86 -2.53 13.24
C VAL A 227 22.47 -3.67 12.44
N LYS A 228 22.89 -4.74 13.11
CA LYS A 228 23.58 -5.89 12.49
C LYS A 228 22.92 -7.19 12.95
N GLN A 229 23.40 -8.32 12.42
CA GLN A 229 22.88 -9.65 12.75
C GLN A 229 21.38 -9.78 12.49
N ILE A 230 20.90 -9.11 11.44
CA ILE A 230 19.50 -9.18 11.03
C ILE A 230 19.27 -10.53 10.34
N PRO A 231 18.34 -11.38 10.82
CA PRO A 231 18.04 -12.65 10.19
C PRO A 231 17.57 -12.43 8.75
N ALA A 232 17.94 -13.36 7.86
CA ALA A 232 17.40 -13.35 6.51
C ALA A 232 15.87 -13.46 6.53
N GLY A 233 15.22 -12.81 5.55
CA GLY A 233 13.78 -12.74 5.42
C GLY A 233 13.24 -11.31 5.40
N THR A 234 11.92 -11.19 5.34
CA THR A 234 11.22 -9.91 5.22
C THR A 234 10.80 -9.40 6.58
N HIS A 235 11.35 -8.25 6.99
CA HIS A 235 11.15 -7.66 8.31
C HIS A 235 10.47 -6.30 8.22
N GLN A 236 9.55 -6.04 9.16
CA GLN A 236 9.01 -4.70 9.38
C GLN A 236 10.05 -3.84 10.09
N ILE A 237 10.20 -2.58 9.68
CA ILE A 237 11.09 -1.62 10.34
C ILE A 237 10.26 -0.50 10.96
N LYS A 238 10.50 -0.24 12.25
CA LYS A 238 9.86 0.85 12.99
C LYS A 238 10.92 1.75 13.60
N VAL A 239 10.72 3.06 13.53
CA VAL A 239 11.60 4.05 14.16
C VAL A 239 10.80 4.94 15.09
N SER A 240 11.27 5.10 16.32
CA SER A 240 10.64 5.94 17.34
C SER A 240 11.67 6.79 18.08
N ALA A 241 11.26 7.96 18.55
CA ALA A 241 12.08 8.81 19.41
C ALA A 241 11.19 9.64 20.34
N PRO A 242 11.61 9.93 21.59
CA PRO A 242 10.83 10.78 22.49
C PRO A 242 10.53 12.16 21.86
N GLY A 243 9.27 12.60 21.92
CA GLY A 243 8.81 13.86 21.34
C GLY A 243 8.50 13.80 19.84
N PHE A 244 8.75 12.67 19.20
CA PHE A 244 8.45 12.42 17.78
C PHE A 244 7.40 11.32 17.64
N ALA A 245 6.60 11.40 16.60
CA ALA A 245 5.72 10.30 16.24
C ALA A 245 6.58 9.08 15.82
N SER A 246 6.07 7.87 15.99
CA SER A 246 6.75 6.64 15.60
C SER A 246 6.35 6.24 14.19
N LYS A 247 7.34 6.06 13.31
CA LYS A 247 7.13 5.75 11.90
C LYS A 247 7.33 4.26 11.62
N ASP A 248 6.33 3.63 11.02
CA ASP A 248 6.49 2.34 10.36
C ASP A 248 7.01 2.55 8.94
N VAL A 249 8.26 2.15 8.72
CA VAL A 249 9.03 2.35 7.47
C VAL A 249 8.76 1.22 6.46
N TYR A 250 7.75 0.36 6.72
CA TYR A 250 7.36 -0.77 5.88
C TYR A 250 8.26 -2.01 6.03
N TYR A 251 8.02 -2.99 5.15
CA TYR A 251 8.72 -4.27 5.11
C TYR A 251 9.90 -4.22 4.14
N TYR A 252 11.04 -4.74 4.58
CA TYR A 252 12.23 -4.90 3.76
C TYR A 252 12.76 -6.32 3.83
N GLU A 253 13.23 -6.82 2.68
CA GLU A 253 13.91 -8.09 2.58
C GLU A 253 15.40 -7.95 2.88
N PHE A 254 15.88 -8.83 3.77
CA PHE A 254 17.28 -9.03 4.11
C PHE A 254 17.74 -10.41 3.63
N THR A 255 18.87 -10.46 2.95
CA THR A 255 19.57 -11.72 2.63
C THR A 255 20.53 -12.06 3.77
N PRO A 256 21.26 -13.19 3.77
CA PRO A 256 22.19 -13.50 4.85
C PRO A 256 23.31 -12.45 5.06
N SER A 257 23.63 -11.65 4.04
CA SER A 257 24.84 -10.80 4.04
C SER A 257 24.70 -9.47 3.32
N ASN A 258 23.48 -8.91 3.21
CA ASN A 258 23.29 -7.59 2.59
C ASN A 258 23.28 -6.44 3.62
N LEU A 259 23.69 -5.27 3.16
CA LEU A 259 23.52 -4.00 3.84
C LEU A 259 22.38 -3.21 3.19
N ARG A 260 21.40 -2.80 3.99
CA ARG A 260 20.40 -1.81 3.59
C ARG A 260 20.76 -0.44 4.14
N THR A 261 20.49 0.61 3.38
CA THR A 261 20.58 2.00 3.85
C THR A 261 19.20 2.64 3.81
N ILE A 262 18.67 3.04 4.98
CA ILE A 262 17.36 3.65 5.11
C ILE A 262 17.47 4.90 5.96
N ASN A 263 17.25 6.07 5.36
CA ASN A 263 17.16 7.31 6.13
C ASN A 263 15.70 7.55 6.52
N VAL A 264 15.47 8.02 7.74
CA VAL A 264 14.14 8.20 8.30
C VAL A 264 13.99 9.60 8.85
N SER A 265 13.03 10.35 8.31
CA SER A 265 12.57 11.60 8.91
C SER A 265 11.34 11.33 9.80
N LEU A 266 11.39 11.78 11.05
CA LEU A 266 10.31 11.73 12.01
C LEU A 266 9.72 13.12 12.22
N ALA A 267 8.40 13.24 12.11
CA ALA A 267 7.68 14.44 12.51
C ALA A 267 7.49 14.47 14.03
N LYS A 268 7.37 15.67 14.61
CA LYS A 268 6.96 15.85 16.00
C LYS A 268 5.66 15.11 16.30
N SER A 269 5.55 14.56 17.51
CA SER A 269 4.33 13.92 17.97
C SER A 269 3.31 14.95 18.45
N ALA A 270 2.06 14.79 18.04
CA ALA A 270 0.91 15.44 18.64
C ALA A 270 0.19 14.51 19.63
N THR A 271 -0.38 15.09 20.68
CA THR A 271 -1.38 14.43 21.52
C THR A 271 -2.74 15.00 21.19
N VAL A 272 -3.62 14.18 20.61
CA VAL A 272 -4.90 14.62 20.07
C VAL A 272 -6.02 14.01 20.88
N ARG A 273 -6.81 14.85 21.54
CA ARG A 273 -8.06 14.40 22.15
C ARG A 273 -9.11 14.26 21.07
N VAL A 274 -9.87 13.17 21.10
CA VAL A 274 -10.99 12.94 20.20
C VAL A 274 -12.26 12.74 21.00
N ARG A 275 -13.36 13.35 20.53
CA ARG A 275 -14.69 13.20 21.12
C ARG A 275 -15.68 12.72 20.07
N ALA A 276 -16.22 11.54 20.26
CA ALA A 276 -17.32 10.99 19.48
C ALA A 276 -18.67 11.44 20.04
N VAL A 277 -19.49 12.05 19.19
CA VAL A 277 -20.81 12.58 19.56
C VAL A 277 -21.88 12.23 18.53
N ASP A 278 -23.15 12.26 18.93
CA ASP A 278 -24.29 12.17 18.02
C ASP A 278 -24.64 13.54 17.39
N ALA A 279 -25.72 13.60 16.61
CA ALA A 279 -26.19 14.83 15.98
C ALA A 279 -26.64 15.92 16.98
N ALA A 280 -27.00 15.54 18.21
CA ALA A 280 -27.35 16.45 19.29
C ALA A 280 -26.16 16.81 20.19
N ASN A 281 -24.94 16.38 19.82
CA ASN A 281 -23.69 16.52 20.57
C ASN A 281 -23.63 15.73 21.90
N ASN A 282 -24.50 14.74 22.08
CA ASN A 282 -24.39 13.81 23.21
C ASN A 282 -23.20 12.87 22.98
N PRO A 283 -22.47 12.48 24.04
CA PRO A 283 -21.35 11.56 23.90
C PRO A 283 -21.81 10.18 23.44
N VAL A 284 -21.05 9.56 22.52
CA VAL A 284 -21.25 8.18 22.08
C VAL A 284 -20.17 7.29 22.70
N PRO A 285 -20.45 6.61 23.83
CA PRO A 285 -19.46 5.75 24.49
C PRO A 285 -19.28 4.42 23.73
N GLU A 286 -18.17 3.73 24.00
CA GLU A 286 -17.84 2.39 23.48
C GLU A 286 -17.68 2.30 21.95
N VAL A 287 -17.79 3.41 21.24
CA VAL A 287 -17.55 3.43 19.80
C VAL A 287 -16.06 3.24 19.51
N LYS A 288 -15.80 2.26 18.66
CA LYS A 288 -14.51 1.98 18.02
C LYS A 288 -14.31 2.88 16.81
N VAL A 289 -13.28 3.71 16.88
CA VAL A 289 -12.82 4.60 15.81
C VAL A 289 -11.52 4.06 15.26
N ILE A 290 -11.39 4.03 13.94
CA ILE A 290 -10.15 3.65 13.26
C ILE A 290 -9.47 4.90 12.72
N VAL A 291 -8.17 5.01 12.95
CA VAL A 291 -7.32 6.05 12.36
C VAL A 291 -6.78 5.57 11.02
N TYR A 292 -6.97 6.39 9.99
CA TYR A 292 -6.46 6.19 8.64
C TYR A 292 -5.68 7.43 8.18
N HIS A 293 -4.78 7.23 7.22
CA HIS A 293 -4.13 8.29 6.44
C HIS A 293 -3.66 9.47 7.30
N CYS A 294 -2.66 9.23 8.16
CA CYS A 294 -1.98 10.32 8.84
C CYS A 294 -0.92 10.89 7.90
N LYS A 295 -0.79 12.22 7.89
CA LYS A 295 0.28 12.92 7.18
C LYS A 295 0.95 13.91 8.11
N ASP A 296 2.24 14.10 7.93
CA ASP A 296 2.95 15.20 8.58
C ASP A 296 2.67 16.55 7.90
N ARG A 297 3.20 17.65 8.46
CA ARG A 297 3.07 19.00 7.89
C ARG A 297 3.66 19.15 6.49
N GLN A 298 4.57 18.26 6.09
CA GLN A 298 5.19 18.23 4.77
C GLN A 298 4.36 17.39 3.78
N GLY A 299 3.28 16.76 4.24
CA GLY A 299 2.38 15.94 3.43
C GLY A 299 2.84 14.50 3.24
N ASN A 300 3.89 14.05 3.94
CA ASN A 300 4.35 12.66 3.86
C ASN A 300 3.41 11.74 4.61
N ASP A 301 3.10 10.59 4.02
CA ASP A 301 2.30 9.57 4.69
C ASP A 301 3.01 9.02 5.93
N TYR A 302 2.23 8.90 7.00
CA TYR A 302 2.67 8.45 8.30
C TYR A 302 1.86 7.23 8.71
N ARG A 303 2.50 6.06 8.67
CA ARG A 303 1.90 4.83 9.18
C ARG A 303 2.10 4.80 10.69
N ILE A 304 1.03 5.06 11.44
CA ILE A 304 1.05 4.94 12.90
C ILE A 304 1.52 3.54 13.29
N ALA A 305 2.59 3.48 14.08
CA ALA A 305 3.29 2.23 14.39
C ALA A 305 2.53 1.34 15.40
N ARG A 306 1.56 1.92 16.11
CA ARG A 306 0.77 1.33 17.20
C ARG A 306 -0.65 0.97 16.75
N GLN A 307 -1.56 0.92 17.72
CA GLN A 307 -2.95 0.53 17.56
C GLN A 307 -3.68 1.54 16.65
N ARG A 308 -4.38 1.02 15.64
CA ARG A 308 -5.16 1.84 14.71
C ARG A 308 -6.61 2.03 15.15
N GLU A 309 -7.09 1.23 16.10
CA GLU A 309 -8.48 1.23 16.57
C GLU A 309 -8.55 1.68 18.03
N PHE A 310 -9.31 2.73 18.32
CA PHE A 310 -9.46 3.31 19.65
C PHE A 310 -10.92 3.19 20.09
N THR A 311 -11.15 2.89 21.37
CA THR A 311 -12.50 2.78 21.94
C THR A 311 -12.78 3.98 22.83
N ALA A 312 -13.87 4.70 22.54
CA ALA A 312 -14.30 5.83 23.34
C ALA A 312 -14.74 5.40 24.74
N ASN A 313 -14.36 6.17 25.76
CA ASN A 313 -14.76 5.98 27.14
C ASN A 313 -16.23 6.36 27.38
N SER A 314 -16.69 6.33 28.65
CA SER A 314 -18.08 6.68 29.01
C SER A 314 -18.50 8.12 28.69
N LYS A 315 -17.54 9.01 28.40
CA LYS A 315 -17.76 10.40 27.95
C LYS A 315 -17.65 10.54 26.43
N GLY A 316 -17.54 9.44 25.68
CA GLY A 316 -17.32 9.46 24.25
C GLY A 316 -15.92 9.96 23.86
N GLU A 317 -14.94 9.88 24.76
CA GLU A 317 -13.60 10.46 24.56
C GLU A 317 -12.52 9.38 24.49
N PHE A 318 -11.48 9.63 23.71
CA PHE A 318 -10.22 8.91 23.75
C PHE A 318 -9.10 9.87 23.34
N ASP A 319 -7.88 9.59 23.81
CA ASP A 319 -6.69 10.34 23.40
C ASP A 319 -5.90 9.50 22.38
N LEU A 320 -5.37 10.18 21.38
CA LEU A 320 -4.39 9.66 20.45
C LEU A 320 -3.02 10.20 20.87
N ASP A 321 -2.10 9.28 21.12
CA ASP A 321 -0.68 9.56 21.23
C ASP A 321 0.06 9.07 19.98
N ASP A 322 1.32 9.46 19.83
CA ASP A 322 2.22 8.89 18.81
C ASP A 322 1.74 9.09 17.35
N VAL A 323 0.97 10.16 17.11
CA VAL A 323 0.56 10.65 15.78
C VAL A 323 1.37 11.87 15.38
N PRO A 324 1.67 12.09 14.08
CA PRO A 324 2.45 13.25 13.65
C PRO A 324 1.66 14.54 13.81
N GLU A 325 2.34 15.66 14.07
CA GLU A 325 1.78 16.98 13.77
C GLU A 325 1.50 17.07 12.26
N GLY A 326 0.24 17.25 11.89
CA GLY A 326 -0.22 17.30 10.50
C GLY A 326 -1.70 16.95 10.39
N THR A 327 -2.07 16.13 9.40
CA THR A 327 -3.46 15.77 9.13
C THR A 327 -3.77 14.31 9.42
N ILE A 328 -5.02 14.03 9.78
CA ILE A 328 -5.49 12.70 10.18
C ILE A 328 -6.92 12.48 9.67
N LYS A 329 -7.22 11.24 9.25
CA LYS A 329 -8.59 10.80 8.93
C LYS A 329 -9.06 9.71 9.89
N PHE A 330 -10.37 9.67 10.07
CA PHE A 330 -11.02 8.69 10.93
C PHE A 330 -12.04 7.86 10.14
N GLY A 331 -12.32 6.65 10.61
CA GLY A 331 -13.52 5.90 10.26
C GLY A 331 -14.13 5.27 11.51
N CYS A 332 -15.34 4.73 11.37
CA CYS A 332 -16.05 4.07 12.46
C CYS A 332 -16.10 2.56 12.22
N ALA A 333 -15.65 1.77 13.19
CA ALA A 333 -15.71 0.31 13.14
C ALA A 333 -16.94 -0.27 13.86
N THR A 334 -17.68 0.58 14.58
CA THR A 334 -18.82 0.12 15.39
C THR A 334 -20.07 0.00 14.54
N LYS A 335 -20.62 -1.21 14.47
CA LYS A 335 -21.91 -1.47 13.82
C LYS A 335 -23.00 -0.57 14.44
N GLY A 336 -23.88 -0.04 13.62
CA GLY A 336 -24.93 0.89 14.09
C GLY A 336 -24.54 2.36 14.05
N TYR A 337 -23.29 2.70 13.72
CA TYR A 337 -22.81 4.07 13.58
C TYR A 337 -22.03 4.25 12.28
N TYR A 338 -22.24 5.40 11.64
CA TYR A 338 -21.55 5.82 10.45
C TYR A 338 -20.82 7.14 10.69
N TYR A 339 -19.61 7.23 10.14
CA TYR A 339 -18.84 8.46 10.04
C TYR A 339 -18.40 8.65 8.61
N ASN A 340 -18.63 9.85 8.06
CA ASN A 340 -18.22 10.16 6.69
C ASN A 340 -16.73 10.50 6.65
N SER A 341 -15.88 9.50 6.37
CA SER A 341 -14.42 9.67 6.33
C SER A 341 -13.91 10.35 5.06
N VAL A 342 -14.70 10.38 3.99
CA VAL A 342 -14.26 10.87 2.67
C VAL A 342 -14.01 12.38 2.72
N LEU A 343 -14.91 13.12 3.36
CA LEU A 343 -14.89 14.59 3.40
C LEU A 343 -14.16 15.18 4.61
N ASN A 344 -13.89 14.38 5.64
CA ASN A 344 -13.38 14.89 6.91
C ASN A 344 -11.93 14.46 7.10
N GLU A 345 -11.04 15.33 6.63
CA GLU A 345 -9.64 15.39 7.08
C GLU A 345 -9.56 16.40 8.21
N HIS A 346 -8.87 16.05 9.29
CA HIS A 346 -8.69 16.91 10.44
C HIS A 346 -7.23 17.29 10.59
N ASP A 347 -6.98 18.52 11.00
CA ASP A 347 -5.68 18.91 11.50
C ASP A 347 -5.53 18.43 12.96
N THR A 348 -4.41 17.79 13.28
CA THR A 348 -4.09 17.37 14.67
C THR A 348 -4.08 18.53 15.67
N ALA A 349 -3.90 19.78 15.22
CA ALA A 349 -4.01 20.98 16.03
C ALA A 349 -5.46 21.35 16.41
N GLU A 350 -6.48 20.75 15.80
CA GLU A 350 -7.90 20.94 16.15
C GLU A 350 -8.30 20.32 17.50
N SER A 351 -7.37 19.67 18.20
CA SER A 351 -7.59 19.01 19.49
C SER A 351 -8.38 19.90 20.49
N PRO A 352 -9.57 19.47 20.97
CA PRO A 352 -10.21 18.19 20.71
C PRO A 352 -10.92 18.10 19.35
N ILE A 353 -10.63 17.05 18.58
CA ILE A 353 -11.35 16.74 17.34
C ILE A 353 -12.71 16.13 17.69
N VAL A 354 -13.79 16.69 17.13
CA VAL A 354 -15.15 16.20 17.35
C VAL A 354 -15.64 15.39 16.16
N LEU A 355 -15.87 14.09 16.36
CA LEU A 355 -16.42 13.17 15.37
C LEU A 355 -17.94 13.06 15.56
N LYS A 356 -18.71 13.60 14.62
CA LYS A 356 -20.16 13.46 14.59
C LYS A 356 -20.56 12.15 13.93
N LEU A 357 -21.08 11.22 14.72
CA LEU A 357 -21.51 9.90 14.28
C LEU A 357 -23.00 9.88 14.01
N LEU A 358 -23.36 9.36 12.84
CA LEU A 358 -24.76 9.16 12.46
C LEU A 358 -25.18 7.74 12.84
N PRO A 359 -26.26 7.56 13.61
CA PRO A 359 -26.83 6.24 13.79
C PRO A 359 -27.30 5.66 12.46
N THR A 360 -27.18 4.34 12.31
CA THR A 360 -27.53 3.64 11.08
C THR A 360 -28.70 2.67 11.27
N GLY A 361 -29.40 2.36 10.18
CA GLY A 361 -30.33 1.26 10.06
C GLY A 361 -29.89 0.28 8.97
N ASN A 362 -30.80 -0.62 8.58
CA ASN A 362 -30.60 -1.58 7.48
C ASN A 362 -31.76 -1.49 6.49
N VAL A 363 -31.51 -1.84 5.23
CA VAL A 363 -32.53 -1.95 4.18
C VAL A 363 -32.47 -3.33 3.57
N LYS A 364 -33.50 -4.14 3.78
CA LYS A 364 -33.64 -5.42 3.10
C LYS A 364 -34.52 -5.25 1.87
N VAL A 365 -33.96 -5.57 0.72
CA VAL A 365 -34.61 -5.45 -0.58
C VAL A 365 -35.02 -6.84 -1.03
N ASN A 366 -36.30 -7.01 -1.34
CA ASN A 366 -36.86 -8.22 -1.92
C ASN A 366 -37.25 -7.92 -3.37
N VAL A 367 -36.69 -8.65 -4.32
CA VAL A 367 -36.91 -8.40 -5.75
C VAL A 367 -37.83 -9.46 -6.34
N PHE A 368 -38.91 -9.00 -6.96
CA PHE A 368 -39.92 -9.86 -7.58
C PHE A 368 -40.15 -9.50 -9.04
N SER A 369 -40.49 -10.48 -9.85
CA SER A 369 -41.06 -10.27 -11.18
C SER A 369 -42.53 -9.79 -11.07
N PRO A 370 -43.12 -9.27 -12.17
CA PRO A 370 -44.51 -8.79 -12.16
C PRO A 370 -45.54 -9.85 -11.74
N ASP A 371 -45.26 -11.14 -11.98
CA ASP A 371 -46.08 -12.28 -11.56
C ASP A 371 -45.84 -12.72 -10.09
N GLY A 372 -44.97 -12.02 -9.36
CA GLY A 372 -44.73 -12.24 -7.93
C GLY A 372 -43.70 -13.32 -7.61
N GLN A 373 -43.00 -13.88 -8.60
CA GLN A 373 -41.89 -14.80 -8.34
C GLN A 373 -40.64 -14.05 -7.89
N SER A 374 -39.82 -14.68 -7.03
CA SER A 374 -38.55 -14.08 -6.60
C SER A 374 -37.53 -14.09 -7.73
N VAL A 375 -36.82 -12.97 -7.92
CA VAL A 375 -35.81 -12.83 -8.97
C VAL A 375 -34.45 -13.20 -8.41
N ASN A 376 -33.97 -14.39 -8.78
CA ASN A 376 -32.67 -14.94 -8.38
C ASN A 376 -31.57 -14.80 -9.45
N ALA A 377 -31.91 -14.18 -10.60
CA ALA A 377 -30.98 -13.93 -11.69
C ALA A 377 -30.04 -12.77 -11.36
N ARG A 378 -28.91 -12.67 -12.07
CA ARG A 378 -27.95 -11.55 -11.97
C ARG A 378 -28.68 -10.21 -12.08
N TYR A 379 -29.05 -9.65 -10.95
CA TYR A 379 -29.85 -8.44 -10.84
C TYR A 379 -29.15 -7.55 -9.83
N VAL A 380 -28.80 -6.35 -10.26
CA VAL A 380 -28.10 -5.37 -9.42
C VAL A 380 -29.11 -4.41 -8.84
N ILE A 381 -29.09 -4.25 -7.52
CA ILE A 381 -29.82 -3.21 -6.81
C ILE A 381 -28.85 -2.11 -6.37
N GLN A 382 -29.35 -0.90 -6.31
CA GLN A 382 -28.62 0.29 -5.92
C GLN A 382 -29.46 1.10 -4.94
N ILE A 383 -28.84 1.54 -3.85
CA ILE A 383 -29.42 2.49 -2.88
C ILE A 383 -28.58 3.76 -2.91
N ASN A 384 -29.23 4.92 -3.06
CA ASN A 384 -28.57 6.21 -3.03
C ASN A 384 -29.38 7.19 -2.19
N GLU A 385 -28.72 8.20 -1.62
CA GLU A 385 -29.40 9.35 -1.00
C GLU A 385 -30.43 9.95 -1.96
N LYS A 386 -31.57 10.40 -1.42
CA LYS A 386 -32.65 10.96 -2.23
C LYS A 386 -32.17 12.20 -3.01
N GLY A 387 -32.43 12.19 -4.32
CA GLY A 387 -32.00 13.25 -5.25
C GLY A 387 -30.69 12.95 -5.99
N VAL A 388 -30.00 11.86 -5.66
CA VAL A 388 -28.85 11.37 -6.43
C VAL A 388 -29.31 10.67 -7.70
N ASP A 389 -28.73 11.07 -8.85
CA ASP A 389 -28.93 10.39 -10.13
C ASP A 389 -28.16 9.05 -10.11
N PRO A 390 -28.82 7.89 -10.29
CA PRO A 390 -28.17 6.59 -10.22
C PRO A 390 -27.18 6.30 -11.37
N GLU A 391 -27.21 7.06 -12.46
CA GLU A 391 -26.27 6.93 -13.58
C GLU A 391 -25.06 7.87 -13.41
N LYS A 392 -25.27 9.05 -12.83
CA LYS A 392 -24.20 10.05 -12.62
C LYS A 392 -23.51 9.92 -11.28
N GLY A 393 -24.14 9.24 -10.32
CA GLY A 393 -23.66 9.14 -8.95
C GLY A 393 -23.88 10.41 -8.12
N GLY A 394 -23.60 10.31 -6.83
CA GLY A 394 -23.69 11.43 -5.90
C GLY A 394 -22.45 12.32 -5.94
N LYS A 395 -22.54 13.49 -5.31
CA LYS A 395 -21.34 14.30 -5.01
C LYS A 395 -20.40 13.54 -4.07
N ALA A 396 -19.13 13.92 -4.04
CA ALA A 396 -18.17 13.33 -3.11
C ALA A 396 -18.71 13.36 -1.67
N GLY A 397 -18.62 12.21 -0.99
CA GLY A 397 -19.13 12.03 0.38
C GLY A 397 -20.62 11.70 0.50
N SER A 398 -21.39 11.63 -0.60
CA SER A 398 -22.73 11.01 -0.55
C SER A 398 -22.60 9.52 -0.22
N TRP A 399 -23.51 9.02 0.61
CA TRP A 399 -23.62 7.60 0.88
C TRP A 399 -24.43 6.91 -0.23
N GLY A 400 -23.97 5.73 -0.63
CA GLY A 400 -24.66 4.87 -1.57
C GLY A 400 -24.08 3.46 -1.54
N GLY A 401 -24.82 2.52 -2.11
CA GLY A 401 -24.42 1.12 -2.17
C GLY A 401 -25.00 0.44 -3.39
N SER A 402 -24.29 -0.59 -3.88
CA SER A 402 -24.81 -1.47 -4.92
C SER A 402 -24.43 -2.91 -4.64
N ALA A 403 -25.31 -3.84 -5.01
CA ALA A 403 -25.09 -5.26 -4.81
C ALA A 403 -25.88 -6.08 -5.82
N ASN A 404 -25.38 -7.26 -6.14
CA ASN A 404 -26.21 -8.27 -6.78
C ASN A 404 -27.12 -8.92 -5.74
N VAL A 405 -28.36 -9.17 -6.13
CA VAL A 405 -29.34 -9.89 -5.31
C VAL A 405 -28.89 -11.34 -5.13
N GLY A 406 -29.14 -11.91 -3.95
CA GLY A 406 -28.86 -13.31 -3.64
C GLY A 406 -29.75 -14.29 -4.39
N THR A 407 -29.45 -15.58 -4.27
CA THR A 407 -30.23 -16.67 -4.90
C THR A 407 -31.65 -16.80 -4.35
N ASP A 408 -31.91 -16.22 -3.18
CA ASP A 408 -33.22 -16.14 -2.53
C ASP A 408 -34.04 -14.92 -2.99
N GLY A 409 -33.51 -14.10 -3.91
CA GLY A 409 -34.16 -12.89 -4.39
C GLY A 409 -34.05 -11.71 -3.42
N THR A 410 -33.15 -11.78 -2.43
CA THR A 410 -32.97 -10.70 -1.45
C THR A 410 -31.54 -10.18 -1.34
N TYR A 411 -31.40 -8.97 -0.80
CA TYR A 411 -30.13 -8.44 -0.32
C TYR A 411 -30.38 -7.42 0.79
N THR A 412 -29.50 -7.36 1.80
CA THR A 412 -29.59 -6.39 2.89
C THR A 412 -28.42 -5.41 2.83
N PHE A 413 -28.73 -4.13 2.62
CA PHE A 413 -27.78 -3.05 2.87
C PHE A 413 -27.70 -2.83 4.38
N GLU A 414 -26.57 -3.16 4.99
CA GLU A 414 -26.31 -2.91 6.40
C GLU A 414 -25.66 -1.54 6.64
N ASN A 415 -25.84 -0.99 7.84
CA ASN A 415 -25.21 0.26 8.30
C ASN A 415 -25.51 1.48 7.39
N VAL A 416 -26.73 1.57 6.90
CA VAL A 416 -27.22 2.70 6.11
C VAL A 416 -27.43 3.90 7.06
N PRO A 417 -26.76 5.04 6.86
CA PRO A 417 -26.96 6.22 7.71
C PRO A 417 -28.43 6.65 7.73
N SER A 418 -28.92 7.16 8.86
CA SER A 418 -30.29 7.64 8.94
C SER A 418 -30.53 8.78 7.93
N GLY A 419 -31.63 8.73 7.18
CA GLY A 419 -31.92 9.69 6.10
C GLY A 419 -32.94 9.16 5.09
N ASP A 420 -33.19 9.95 4.05
CA ASP A 420 -34.07 9.57 2.94
C ASP A 420 -33.26 9.04 1.76
N TYR A 421 -33.68 7.90 1.23
CA TYR A 421 -32.99 7.16 0.16
C TYR A 421 -33.94 6.75 -0.96
N VAL A 422 -33.36 6.41 -2.09
CA VAL A 422 -34.01 5.84 -3.26
C VAL A 422 -33.33 4.52 -3.56
N VAL A 423 -34.12 3.43 -3.64
CA VAL A 423 -33.65 2.12 -4.10
C VAL A 423 -34.14 1.88 -5.52
N THR A 424 -33.24 1.42 -6.36
CA THR A 424 -33.52 1.03 -7.75
C THR A 424 -32.84 -0.30 -8.06
N GLY A 425 -33.19 -0.93 -9.19
CA GLY A 425 -32.47 -2.10 -9.65
C GLY A 425 -32.73 -2.42 -11.12
N LYS A 426 -31.86 -3.23 -11.72
CA LYS A 426 -31.93 -3.68 -13.11
C LYS A 426 -31.19 -5.02 -13.31
N PRO A 427 -31.40 -5.75 -14.42
CA PRO A 427 -30.59 -6.91 -14.77
C PRO A 427 -29.09 -6.56 -14.89
N ASN A 428 -28.20 -7.55 -14.67
CA ASN A 428 -26.74 -7.43 -14.74
C ASN A 428 -26.12 -8.59 -15.55
N PRO A 429 -25.73 -8.38 -16.81
CA PRO A 429 -25.72 -7.11 -17.54
C PRO A 429 -27.13 -6.66 -17.92
N GLY A 430 -27.35 -5.34 -17.99
CA GLY A 430 -28.64 -4.74 -18.35
C GLY A 430 -28.56 -3.23 -18.55
N ALA A 431 -29.47 -2.69 -19.37
CA ALA A 431 -29.47 -1.28 -19.73
C ALA A 431 -30.32 -0.45 -18.75
N SER A 432 -30.08 0.86 -18.71
CA SER A 432 -30.78 1.77 -17.79
C SER A 432 -32.29 1.84 -18.06
N LYS A 433 -32.72 1.51 -19.30
CA LYS A 433 -34.13 1.38 -19.69
C LYS A 433 -34.85 0.20 -19.03
N ASP A 434 -34.11 -0.78 -18.52
CA ASP A 434 -34.63 -2.02 -17.89
C ASP A 434 -34.75 -1.88 -16.36
N ARG A 435 -34.53 -0.65 -15.84
CA ARG A 435 -34.59 -0.35 -14.41
C ARG A 435 -36.04 -0.42 -13.91
N ALA A 436 -36.21 -1.09 -12.78
CA ALA A 436 -37.46 -1.12 -12.03
C ALA A 436 -37.87 0.29 -11.58
N GLN A 437 -39.16 0.44 -11.25
CA GLN A 437 -39.64 1.66 -10.61
C GLN A 437 -38.89 1.89 -9.29
N ALA A 438 -38.40 3.11 -9.09
CA ALA A 438 -37.67 3.48 -7.89
C ALA A 438 -38.57 3.46 -6.65
N VAL A 439 -38.02 3.01 -5.52
CA VAL A 439 -38.70 2.97 -4.23
C VAL A 439 -38.03 3.95 -3.28
N ASN A 440 -38.79 4.91 -2.77
CA ASN A 440 -38.31 5.81 -1.72
C ASN A 440 -38.37 5.10 -0.37
N VAL A 441 -37.33 5.24 0.43
CA VAL A 441 -37.25 4.66 1.77
C VAL A 441 -36.63 5.67 2.75
N GLN A 442 -37.25 5.82 3.91
CA GLN A 442 -36.67 6.60 5.02
C GLN A 442 -36.06 5.64 6.03
N ILE A 443 -34.80 5.88 6.39
CA ILE A 443 -34.03 5.05 7.32
C ILE A 443 -33.88 5.76 8.64
N LYS A 444 -34.22 5.05 9.72
CA LYS A 444 -34.08 5.53 11.10
C LYS A 444 -33.05 4.70 11.87
N PRO A 445 -32.55 5.22 13.00
CA PRO A 445 -31.60 4.51 13.86
C PRO A 445 -32.05 3.11 14.26
N LYS A 446 -31.17 2.11 14.10
CA LYS A 446 -31.36 0.71 14.54
C LYS A 446 -32.59 0.00 13.95
N GLU A 447 -33.22 0.58 12.91
CA GLU A 447 -34.35 -0.03 12.21
C GLU A 447 -33.85 -0.93 11.07
N THR A 448 -34.62 -1.96 10.74
CA THR A 448 -34.50 -2.66 9.45
C THR A 448 -35.78 -2.43 8.66
N VAL A 449 -35.66 -1.75 7.52
CA VAL A 449 -36.79 -1.50 6.62
C VAL A 449 -36.77 -2.54 5.52
N GLU A 450 -37.86 -3.30 5.37
CA GLU A 450 -38.03 -4.20 4.24
C GLU A 450 -38.76 -3.48 3.11
N ILE A 451 -38.23 -3.57 1.89
CA ILE A 451 -38.86 -3.01 0.70
C ILE A 451 -39.04 -4.07 -0.38
N LYS A 452 -40.08 -3.86 -1.20
CA LYS A 452 -40.39 -4.66 -2.37
C LYS A 452 -40.00 -3.89 -3.63
N LEU A 453 -39.15 -4.48 -4.46
CA LEU A 453 -38.83 -3.98 -5.79
C LEU A 453 -39.43 -4.93 -6.83
N VAL A 454 -40.21 -4.39 -7.78
CA VAL A 454 -40.80 -5.18 -8.86
C VAL A 454 -40.05 -4.88 -10.15
N THR A 455 -39.54 -5.92 -10.82
CA THR A 455 -38.83 -5.74 -12.10
C THR A 455 -39.76 -5.18 -13.17
N LYS A 456 -39.15 -4.53 -14.17
CA LYS A 456 -39.89 -3.97 -15.31
C LYS A 456 -40.43 -5.05 -16.23
#